data_AF-A0A815ZXP1-F1
#
_entry.id   AF-A0A815ZXP1-F1
#
_cell.length_a   1.000
_cell.length_b   1.000
_cell.length_c   1.000
_cell.angle_alpha   90.00
_cell.angle_beta   90.00
_cell.angle_gamma   90.00
#
_symmetry.space_group_name_H-M   'P 1'
#
loop_
_entity.id
_entity.type
_entity.pdbx_description
1 polymer ?
#
loop_
_entity_poly.entity_id
_entity_poly.type
_entity_poly.pdbx_seq_one_letter_code
_entity_poly.pdbx_strand_id
1 'polypeptide(L)'
;MIVNQVLLGIAGTIATIYTFYVKKQHDKNPKYKAVCDIGPNASCTRVLTSKYGTGFGIVSVLFGKNSKLNMSNGTLGCFFYVLQIIIGLIATPLLSKLAMFSSILACVGSLYLAFILAFVLKDLCLVCITTYIINAALLWSNYQTVYSTH
;
A
#
# COMPACT_ATOMS: atom_id res chain seq x y z
N MET A 1 0.95 6.52 20.98
CA MET A 1 1.70 6.23 19.73
C MET A 1 1.34 4.86 19.17
N ILE A 2 1.41 3.80 19.96
CA ILE A 2 0.98 2.45 19.57
C ILE A 2 -0.49 2.40 19.08
N VAL A 3 -1.41 3.07 19.78
CA VAL A 3 -2.82 3.16 19.34
C VAL A 3 -2.95 3.77 17.95
N ASN A 4 -2.15 4.78 17.63
CA ASN A 4 -2.15 5.42 16.31
C ASN A 4 -1.67 4.44 15.22
N GLN A 5 -0.60 3.68 15.50
CA GLN A 5 -0.10 2.64 14.59
C GLN A 5 -1.17 1.59 14.28
N VAL A 6 -1.89 1.10 15.31
CA VAL A 6 -2.97 0.11 15.12
C VAL A 6 -4.11 0.69 14.29
N LEU A 7 -4.59 1.89 14.60
CA LEU A 7 -5.68 2.55 13.86
C LEU A 7 -5.30 2.80 12.40
N LEU A 8 -4.08 3.29 12.14
CA LEU A 8 -3.57 3.50 10.79
C LEU A 8 -3.41 2.18 10.04
N GLY A 9 -2.95 1.12 10.71
CA GLY A 9 -2.88 -0.23 10.16
C GLY A 9 -4.27 -0.76 9.75
N ILE A 10 -5.30 -0.53 10.58
CA ILE A 10 -6.69 -0.90 10.23
C ILE A 10 -7.17 -0.13 9.01
N ALA A 11 -6.98 1.20 8.99
CA ALA A 11 -7.36 2.04 7.85
C ALA A 11 -6.65 1.61 6.55
N GLY A 12 -5.35 1.33 6.63
CA GLY A 12 -4.56 0.85 5.49
C GLY A 12 -5.01 -0.54 5.01
N THR A 13 -5.35 -1.44 5.94
CA THR A 13 -5.91 -2.76 5.63
C THR A 13 -7.22 -2.64 4.87
N ILE A 14 -8.15 -1.78 5.33
CA ILE A 14 -9.43 -1.54 4.65
C ILE A 14 -9.20 -0.99 3.23
N ALA A 15 -8.35 0.03 3.09
CA ALA A 15 -8.03 0.62 1.79
C ALA A 15 -7.42 -0.42 0.83
N THR A 16 -6.49 -1.25 1.30
CA THR A 16 -5.83 -2.25 0.47
C THR A 16 -6.73 -3.43 0.12
N ILE A 17 -7.62 -3.86 1.02
CA ILE A 17 -8.69 -4.83 0.69
C ILE A 17 -9.55 -4.30 -0.45
N TYR A 18 -9.93 -3.02 -0.42
CA TYR A 18 -10.70 -2.42 -1.50
C TYR A 18 -9.93 -2.41 -2.83
N THR A 19 -8.63 -2.06 -2.82
CA THR A 19 -7.81 -2.13 -4.05
C THR A 19 -7.71 -3.56 -4.62
N PHE A 20 -7.57 -4.55 -3.74
CA PHE A 20 -7.55 -5.96 -4.11
C PHE A 20 -8.90 -6.40 -4.69
N TYR A 21 -10.00 -5.99 -4.07
CA TYR A 21 -11.36 -6.24 -4.55
C TYR A 21 -11.57 -5.67 -5.96
N VAL A 22 -11.21 -4.40 -6.19
CA VAL A 22 -11.34 -3.74 -7.50
C VAL A 22 -10.57 -4.51 -8.57
N LYS A 23 -9.31 -4.86 -8.29
CA LYS A 23 -8.47 -5.61 -9.23
C LYS A 23 -9.09 -6.98 -9.55
N LYS A 24 -9.49 -7.73 -8.52
CA LYS A 24 -10.11 -9.05 -8.68
C LYS A 24 -11.42 -8.98 -9.46
N GLN A 25 -12.21 -7.93 -9.27
CA GLN A 25 -13.47 -7.75 -9.99
C GLN A 25 -13.23 -7.40 -11.46
N HIS A 26 -12.23 -6.57 -11.74
CA HIS A 26 -11.80 -6.29 -13.12
C HIS A 26 -11.24 -7.54 -13.82
N ASP A 27 -10.44 -8.36 -13.12
CA ASP A 27 -9.91 -9.61 -13.67
C ASP A 27 -11.04 -10.59 -14.06
N LYS A 28 -12.16 -10.57 -13.33
CA LYS A 28 -13.37 -11.35 -13.66
C LYS A 28 -14.21 -10.72 -14.78
N ASN A 29 -14.28 -9.40 -14.83
CA ASN A 29 -15.05 -8.66 -15.81
C ASN A 29 -14.28 -7.41 -16.25
N PRO A 30 -13.65 -7.43 -17.45
CA PRO A 30 -12.88 -6.30 -17.98
C PRO A 30 -13.69 -5.02 -18.20
N LYS A 31 -15.03 -5.09 -18.19
CA LYS A 31 -15.93 -3.91 -18.27
C LYS A 31 -16.25 -3.31 -16.89
N TYR A 32 -15.76 -3.91 -15.80
CA TYR A 32 -15.99 -3.39 -14.46
C TYR A 32 -15.36 -2.01 -14.28
N LYS A 33 -16.12 -1.13 -13.63
CA LYS A 33 -15.65 0.18 -13.15
C LYS A 33 -15.88 0.26 -11.65
N ALA A 34 -14.85 0.68 -10.94
CA ALA A 34 -14.89 0.82 -9.50
C ALA A 34 -15.58 2.12 -9.09
N VAL A 35 -16.07 2.17 -7.84
CA VAL A 35 -16.64 3.39 -7.25
C VAL A 35 -15.60 4.52 -7.18
N CYS A 36 -14.32 4.20 -7.03
CA CYS A 36 -13.23 5.17 -7.09
C CYS A 36 -12.85 5.63 -8.51
N ASP A 37 -13.58 5.23 -9.55
CA ASP A 37 -13.46 5.80 -10.89
C ASP A 37 -14.38 7.03 -11.01
N ILE A 38 -13.85 8.20 -10.67
CA ILE A 38 -14.62 9.45 -10.56
C ILE A 38 -14.59 10.30 -11.83
N GLY A 39 -13.72 9.97 -12.79
CA GLY A 39 -13.61 10.72 -14.03
C GLY A 39 -12.61 10.13 -15.03
N PRO A 40 -12.50 10.72 -16.23
CA PRO A 40 -11.66 10.20 -17.32
C PRO A 40 -10.17 10.14 -16.96
N ASN A 41 -9.69 11.08 -16.13
CA ASN A 41 -8.30 11.15 -15.64
C ASN A 41 -8.21 10.85 -14.12
N ALA A 42 -9.20 10.15 -13.58
CA ALA A 42 -9.26 9.76 -12.19
C ALA A 42 -9.88 8.37 -12.05
N SER A 43 -9.12 7.34 -12.47
CA SER A 43 -9.54 5.94 -12.44
C SER A 43 -8.58 5.07 -11.64
N CYS A 44 -9.03 4.65 -10.46
CA CYS A 44 -8.32 3.65 -9.68
C CYS A 44 -8.27 2.30 -10.41
N THR A 45 -9.31 1.93 -11.18
CA THR A 45 -9.33 0.65 -11.93
C THR A 45 -8.17 0.59 -12.92
N ARG A 46 -8.00 1.63 -13.74
CA ARG A 46 -6.91 1.72 -14.74
C ARG A 46 -5.53 1.69 -14.08
N VAL A 47 -5.38 2.38 -12.95
CA VAL A 47 -4.12 2.39 -12.19
C VAL A 47 -3.80 1.00 -11.61
N LEU A 48 -4.78 0.35 -10.96
CA LEU A 48 -4.61 -0.93 -10.28
C LEU A 48 -4.43 -2.11 -11.26
N THR A 49 -4.95 -2.01 -12.47
CA THR A 49 -4.82 -3.04 -13.51
C THR A 49 -3.60 -2.84 -14.41
N SER A 50 -2.93 -1.69 -14.32
CA SER A 50 -1.66 -1.42 -15.00
C SER A 50 -0.57 -2.42 -14.58
N LYS A 51 0.52 -2.49 -15.38
CA LYS A 51 1.70 -3.30 -15.04
C LYS A 51 2.31 -2.94 -13.68
N TYR A 52 2.13 -1.71 -13.22
CA TYR A 52 2.66 -1.22 -11.94
C TYR A 52 1.78 -1.62 -10.75
N GLY A 53 0.51 -1.97 -10.98
CA GLY A 53 -0.42 -2.46 -9.95
C GLY A 53 -0.15 -3.89 -9.47
N THR A 54 0.79 -4.60 -10.09
CA THR A 54 1.26 -5.93 -9.71
C THR A 54 2.78 -5.89 -9.51
N GLY A 55 3.25 -6.31 -8.33
CA GLY A 55 4.68 -6.40 -8.03
C GLY A 55 5.45 -5.11 -8.28
N PHE A 56 4.81 -3.95 -8.12
CA PHE A 56 5.36 -2.61 -8.43
C PHE A 56 5.84 -2.45 -9.89
N GLY A 57 5.52 -3.39 -10.79
CA GLY A 57 6.08 -3.46 -12.14
C GLY A 57 7.57 -3.87 -12.20
N ILE A 58 8.17 -4.21 -11.06
CA ILE A 58 9.61 -4.52 -10.92
C ILE A 58 9.82 -6.00 -10.61
N VAL A 59 8.98 -6.59 -9.76
CA VAL A 59 9.15 -7.98 -9.30
C VAL A 59 9.09 -8.97 -10.46
N SER A 60 8.24 -8.72 -11.46
CA SER A 60 8.15 -9.56 -12.66
C SER A 60 9.43 -9.57 -13.50
N VAL A 61 10.22 -8.49 -13.45
CA VAL A 61 11.50 -8.35 -14.15
C VAL A 61 12.61 -9.05 -13.36
N LEU A 62 12.64 -8.88 -12.04
CA LEU A 62 13.71 -9.40 -11.19
C LEU A 62 13.55 -10.90 -10.86
N PHE A 63 12.33 -11.34 -10.59
CA PHE A 63 12.03 -12.68 -10.08
C PHE A 63 11.16 -13.50 -11.04
N GLY A 64 10.79 -12.94 -12.20
CA GLY A 64 9.96 -13.58 -13.20
C GLY A 64 8.45 -13.41 -12.93
N LYS A 65 7.66 -13.52 -14.01
CA LYS A 65 6.19 -13.32 -13.96
C LYS A 65 5.46 -14.33 -13.07
N ASN A 66 5.96 -15.55 -12.98
CA ASN A 66 5.36 -16.66 -12.22
C ASN A 66 5.82 -16.69 -10.75
N SER A 67 6.66 -15.75 -10.32
CA SER A 67 7.09 -15.66 -8.92
C SER A 67 5.90 -15.41 -8.01
N LYS A 68 5.86 -16.11 -6.87
CA LYS A 68 4.86 -15.85 -5.82
C LYS A 68 4.95 -14.43 -5.26
N LEU A 69 6.11 -13.77 -5.39
CA LEU A 69 6.30 -12.36 -5.00
C LEU A 69 5.63 -11.39 -5.98
N ASN A 70 5.34 -11.81 -7.22
CA ASN A 70 4.71 -10.99 -8.25
C ASN A 70 3.18 -10.95 -8.08
N MET A 71 2.75 -10.55 -6.90
CA MET A 71 1.33 -10.43 -6.53
C MET A 71 0.84 -8.98 -6.63
N SER A 72 -0.47 -8.76 -6.51
CA SER A 72 -1.02 -7.40 -6.58
C SER A 72 -0.48 -6.51 -5.46
N ASN A 73 -0.29 -5.21 -5.74
CA ASN A 73 0.16 -4.27 -4.71
C ASN A 73 -0.83 -4.17 -3.55
N GLY A 74 -2.13 -4.36 -3.82
CA GLY A 74 -3.16 -4.44 -2.78
C GLY A 74 -2.94 -5.61 -1.82
N THR A 75 -2.52 -6.78 -2.33
CA THR A 75 -2.17 -7.95 -1.49
C THR A 75 -0.93 -7.68 -0.64
N LEU A 76 0.13 -7.12 -1.24
CA LEU A 76 1.36 -6.75 -0.51
C LEU A 76 1.08 -5.72 0.58
N GLY A 77 0.27 -4.70 0.26
CA GLY A 77 -0.16 -3.69 1.20
C GLY A 77 -0.98 -4.26 2.35
N CYS A 78 -1.94 -5.14 2.07
CA CYS A 78 -2.74 -5.81 3.10
C CYS A 78 -1.86 -6.58 4.08
N PHE A 79 -0.90 -7.37 3.56
CA PHE A 79 0.06 -8.08 4.40
C PHE A 79 0.90 -7.13 5.27
N PHE A 80 1.40 -6.04 4.68
CA PHE A 80 2.14 -5.01 5.40
C PHE A 80 1.33 -4.38 6.54
N TYR A 81 0.09 -3.95 6.28
CA TYR A 81 -0.73 -3.29 7.29
C TYR A 81 -1.17 -4.25 8.42
N VAL A 82 -1.47 -5.51 8.09
CA VAL A 82 -1.76 -6.53 9.11
C VAL A 82 -0.54 -6.77 10.00
N LEU A 83 0.66 -6.85 9.44
CA LEU A 83 1.89 -6.96 10.23
C LEU A 83 2.11 -5.72 11.13
N GLN A 84 1.84 -4.51 10.62
CA GLN A 84 1.92 -3.28 11.42
C GLN A 84 0.96 -3.32 12.62
N ILE A 85 -0.26 -3.85 12.45
CA ILE A 85 -1.21 -4.05 13.56
C ILE A 85 -0.64 -5.04 14.58
N ILE A 86 -0.20 -6.22 14.12
CA ILE A 86 0.32 -7.28 15.02
C ILE A 86 1.52 -6.77 15.81
N ILE A 87 2.47 -6.11 15.15
CA ILE A 87 3.64 -5.51 15.82
C ILE A 87 3.21 -4.46 16.84
N GLY A 88 2.26 -3.59 16.48
CA GLY A 88 1.73 -2.57 17.39
C GLY A 88 1.12 -3.19 18.65
N LEU A 89 0.45 -4.33 18.55
CA LEU A 89 -0.14 -5.03 19.69
C LEU A 89 0.91 -5.68 20.62
N ILE A 90 2.06 -6.11 20.10
CA ILE A 90 3.13 -6.74 20.90
C ILE A 90 4.04 -5.69 21.55
N ALA A 91 4.31 -4.57 20.86
CA ALA A 91 4.97 -3.38 21.39
C ALA A 91 6.37 -3.56 22.05
N THR A 92 7.21 -4.47 21.55
CA THR A 92 8.62 -4.57 22.03
C THR A 92 9.54 -3.58 21.31
N PRO A 93 10.68 -3.19 21.90
CA PRO A 93 11.63 -2.26 21.26
C PRO A 93 12.18 -2.77 19.92
N LEU A 94 12.49 -4.08 19.83
CA LEU A 94 12.95 -4.71 18.59
C LEU A 94 11.89 -4.64 17.49
N LEU A 95 10.64 -5.01 17.81
CA LEU A 95 9.55 -4.97 16.84
C LEU A 95 9.21 -3.53 16.42
N SER A 96 9.32 -2.56 17.33
CA SER A 96 9.13 -1.14 17.01
C SER A 96 10.14 -0.63 15.97
N LYS A 97 11.41 -1.04 16.09
CA LYS A 97 12.45 -0.75 15.08
C LYS A 97 12.14 -1.41 13.73
N LEU A 98 11.68 -2.66 13.73
CA LEU A 98 11.26 -3.37 12.51
C LEU A 98 10.03 -2.73 11.86
N ALA A 99 9.05 -2.28 12.65
CA ALA A 99 7.89 -1.54 12.17
C ALA A 99 8.30 -0.22 11.52
N MET A 100 9.22 0.53 12.14
CA MET A 100 9.76 1.76 11.56
C MET A 100 10.48 1.49 10.23
N PHE A 101 11.39 0.50 10.20
CA PHE A 101 12.12 0.14 8.98
C PHE A 101 11.19 -0.27 7.84
N SER A 102 10.20 -1.11 8.12
CA SER A 102 9.21 -1.49 7.10
C SER A 102 8.33 -0.32 6.65
N SER A 103 7.99 0.64 7.52
CA SER A 103 7.31 1.88 7.12
C SER A 103 8.17 2.78 6.23
N ILE A 104 9.49 2.83 6.42
CA ILE A 104 10.43 3.53 5.52
C ILE A 104 10.34 2.91 4.12
N LEU A 105 10.44 1.58 4.02
CA LEU A 105 10.32 0.88 2.74
C LEU A 105 8.96 1.13 2.07
N ALA A 106 7.88 1.14 2.84
CA ALA A 106 6.54 1.45 2.33
C ALA A 106 6.45 2.89 1.79
N CYS A 107 7.09 3.86 2.45
CA CYS A 107 7.15 5.25 1.98
C CYS A 107 7.98 5.38 0.70
N VAL A 108 9.14 4.71 0.61
CA VAL A 108 9.94 4.67 -0.62
C VAL A 108 9.14 4.09 -1.78
N GLY A 109 8.45 2.97 -1.55
CA GLY A 109 7.53 2.38 -2.54
C GLY A 109 6.38 3.31 -2.92
N SER A 110 5.85 4.08 -1.97
CA SER A 110 4.80 5.07 -2.21
C SER A 110 5.28 6.23 -3.07
N LEU A 111 6.49 6.75 -2.82
CA LEU A 111 7.11 7.80 -3.65
C LEU A 111 7.33 7.32 -5.08
N TYR A 112 7.83 6.09 -5.25
CA TYR A 112 7.96 5.47 -6.57
C TYR A 112 6.61 5.36 -7.29
N LEU A 113 5.57 4.84 -6.62
CA LEU A 113 4.25 4.70 -7.23
C LEU A 113 3.58 6.06 -7.49
N ALA A 114 3.81 7.06 -6.65
CA ALA A 114 3.35 8.43 -6.85
C ALA A 114 4.00 9.05 -8.10
N PHE A 115 5.30 8.82 -8.32
CA PHE A 115 5.97 9.22 -9.56
C PHE A 115 5.34 8.54 -10.78
N ILE A 116 5.10 7.22 -10.72
CA ILE A 116 4.41 6.49 -11.80
C ILE A 116 3.02 7.07 -12.06
N LEU A 117 2.26 7.38 -11.00
CA LEU A 117 0.92 7.92 -11.09
C LEU A 117 0.91 9.29 -11.80
N ALA A 118 1.83 10.17 -11.43
CA ALA A 118 1.92 11.54 -11.96
C ALA A 118 2.49 11.60 -13.38
N PHE A 119 3.60 10.90 -13.65
CA PHE A 119 4.37 11.09 -14.88
C PHE A 119 4.16 10.00 -15.93
N VAL A 120 3.86 8.77 -15.51
CA VAL A 120 3.74 7.62 -16.42
C VAL A 120 2.28 7.34 -16.78
N LEU A 121 1.42 7.16 -15.77
CA LEU A 121 0.00 6.86 -15.98
C LEU A 121 -0.83 8.13 -16.22
N LYS A 122 -0.41 9.27 -15.66
CA LYS A 122 -1.11 10.57 -15.75
C LYS A 122 -2.57 10.45 -15.31
N ASP A 123 -2.78 9.82 -14.17
CA ASP A 123 -4.10 9.43 -13.66
C ASP A 123 -4.19 9.72 -12.17
N LEU A 124 -5.36 10.09 -11.66
CA LEU A 124 -5.57 10.36 -10.24
C LEU A 124 -6.20 9.14 -9.56
N CYS A 125 -5.42 8.41 -8.76
CA CYS A 125 -5.93 7.32 -7.93
C CYS A 125 -6.09 7.78 -6.48
N LEU A 126 -7.31 8.20 -6.09
CA LEU A 126 -7.59 8.69 -4.74
C LEU A 126 -7.24 7.66 -3.65
N VAL A 127 -7.61 6.39 -3.86
CA VAL A 127 -7.32 5.31 -2.91
C VAL A 127 -5.81 5.08 -2.74
N CYS A 128 -5.04 5.22 -3.83
CA CYS A 128 -3.58 5.10 -3.79
C CYS A 128 -2.97 6.28 -3.00
N ILE A 129 -3.44 7.50 -3.25
CA ILE A 129 -3.00 8.69 -2.50
C ILE A 129 -3.31 8.52 -1.01
N THR A 130 -4.50 8.00 -0.67
CA THR A 130 -4.86 7.68 0.72
C THR A 130 -3.87 6.69 1.34
N THR A 131 -3.48 5.61 0.64
CA THR A 131 -2.49 4.67 1.18
C THR A 131 -1.11 5.29 1.33
N TYR A 132 -0.71 6.25 0.48
CA TYR A 132 0.56 6.97 0.64
C TYR A 132 0.55 7.86 1.89
N ILE A 133 -0.57 8.55 2.14
CA ILE A 133 -0.75 9.35 3.36
C ILE A 133 -0.73 8.45 4.60
N ILE A 134 -1.41 7.30 4.57
CA ILE A 134 -1.39 6.33 5.67
C ILE A 134 0.04 5.82 5.93
N ASN A 135 0.81 5.51 4.87
CA ASN A 135 2.20 5.07 5.01
C ASN A 135 3.09 6.14 5.67
N ALA A 136 2.95 7.41 5.27
CA ALA A 136 3.68 8.51 5.88
C ALA A 136 3.30 8.72 7.35
N ALA A 137 2.00 8.65 7.67
CA ALA A 137 1.51 8.73 9.05
C ALA A 137 1.98 7.56 9.90
N LEU A 138 2.05 6.34 9.34
CA LEU A 138 2.62 5.17 10.03
C LEU A 138 4.10 5.35 10.32
N LEU A 139 4.87 5.84 9.34
CA LEU A 139 6.29 6.12 9.56
C LEU A 139 6.48 7.12 10.70
N TRP A 140 5.71 8.21 10.70
CA TRP A 140 5.75 9.19 11.77
C TRP A 140 5.38 8.59 13.13
N SER A 141 4.30 7.82 13.20
CA SER A 141 3.87 7.15 14.43
C SER A 141 4.93 6.16 14.95
N ASN A 142 5.55 5.39 14.05
CA ASN A 142 6.58 4.41 14.40
C ASN A 142 7.88 5.08 14.85
N TYR A 143 8.26 6.19 14.20
CA TYR A 143 9.36 7.05 14.64
C TYR A 143 9.14 7.51 16.08
N GLN A 144 7.98 8.10 16.38
CA GLN A 144 7.68 8.56 17.73
C GLN A 144 7.74 7.42 18.75
N THR A 145 7.20 6.24 18.44
CA THR A 145 7.27 5.06 19.32
C THR A 145 8.71 4.69 19.64
N VAL A 146 9.58 4.55 18.63
CA VAL A 146 10.99 4.17 18.84
C VAL A 146 11.73 5.20 19.72
N TYR A 147 11.53 6.50 19.46
CA TYR A 147 12.27 7.55 20.18
C TYR A 147 11.68 7.94 21.54
N SER A 148 10.44 7.53 21.85
CA SER A 148 9.85 7.73 23.18
C SER A 148 10.06 6.54 24.13
N THR A 149 10.67 5.45 23.65
CA THR A 149 11.05 4.28 24.48
C THR A 149 12.49 4.39 24.99
N HIS A 150 13.13 5.55 24.77
CA HIS A 150 14.43 5.95 25.29
C HIS A 150 14.22 7.07 26.31
#